data_AF-A0A9E0CUF2-F1
#
_entry.id   AF-A0A9E0CUF2-F1
#
_cell.length_a   1.000
_cell.length_b   1.000
_cell.length_c   1.000
_cell.angle_alpha   90.00
_cell.angle_beta   90.00
_cell.angle_gamma   90.00
#
_symmetry.space_group_name_H-M   'P 1'
#
loop_
_entity.id
_entity.type
_entity.pdbx_description
1 polymer ?
#
loop_
_entity_poly.entity_id
_entity_poly.type
_entity_poly.pdbx_seq_one_letter_code
_entity_poly.pdbx_strand_id
1 'polypeptide(L)'
;MSHSIGWIDRLRIERLVWSLDQQLYDLPRRSRISTRREVRENLLTAARDIGTSAALRNVGSSTRLAREYLAAQFGDQLRPSWTVAALFLLTGQLVFTALLGEAALAFGDGIRAADPAVSGTFRWHGIRYLQDTVTYTFVDGSGTSVGGAWTPLAWALWIGATIVVGRLWRVVPMWRHRHDSPGR
;
A
#
# COMPACT_ATOMS: atom_id res chain seq x y z
N MET A 1 -34.22 -30.27 -8.23
CA MET A 1 -34.34 -30.37 -6.75
C MET A 1 -33.70 -29.12 -6.17
N SER A 2 -34.47 -28.26 -5.51
CA SER A 2 -33.94 -27.04 -4.91
C SER A 2 -33.16 -27.39 -3.65
N HIS A 3 -31.86 -27.08 -3.63
CA HIS A 3 -31.06 -27.27 -2.43
C HIS A 3 -31.35 -26.15 -1.41
N SER A 4 -31.68 -26.52 -0.18
CA SER A 4 -31.81 -25.58 0.93
C SER A 4 -30.43 -25.08 1.34
N ILE A 5 -30.22 -23.76 1.27
CA ILE A 5 -28.94 -23.14 1.61
C ILE A 5 -28.81 -23.11 3.14
N GLY A 6 -27.88 -23.91 3.68
CA GLY A 6 -27.56 -23.90 5.09
C GLY A 6 -26.83 -22.62 5.54
N TRP A 7 -26.83 -22.34 6.84
CA TRP A 7 -26.13 -21.18 7.39
C TRP A 7 -24.61 -21.22 7.15
N ILE A 8 -24.01 -22.42 7.21
CA ILE A 8 -22.58 -22.65 6.90
C ILE A 8 -22.28 -22.34 5.42
N ASP A 9 -23.19 -22.70 4.52
CA ASP A 9 -23.05 -22.46 3.09
C ASP A 9 -23.11 -20.96 2.77
N ARG A 10 -23.99 -20.23 3.47
CA ARG A 10 -24.05 -18.77 3.38
C ARG A 10 -22.76 -18.10 3.85
N LEU A 11 -22.14 -18.58 4.93
CA LEU A 11 -20.84 -18.07 5.39
C LEU A 11 -19.72 -18.32 4.38
N ARG A 12 -19.73 -19.47 3.69
CA ARG A 12 -18.75 -19.78 2.63
C ARG A 12 -18.89 -18.84 1.44
N ILE A 13 -20.13 -18.57 1.00
CA ILE A 13 -20.41 -17.59 -0.05
C ILE A 13 -19.96 -16.19 0.38
N GLU A 14 -20.30 -15.76 1.59
CA GLU A 14 -19.91 -14.43 2.10
C GLU A 14 -18.38 -14.26 2.23
N ARG A 15 -17.65 -15.32 2.62
CA ARG A 15 -16.18 -15.32 2.65
C ARG A 15 -15.58 -15.10 1.26
N LEU A 16 -16.12 -15.77 0.24
CA LEU A 16 -15.63 -15.61 -1.13
C LEU A 16 -15.92 -14.20 -1.65
N VAL A 17 -17.12 -13.67 -1.38
CA VAL A 17 -17.50 -12.29 -1.68
C VAL A 17 -16.58 -11.28 -0.97
N TRP A 18 -16.20 -11.54 0.29
CA TRP A 18 -15.23 -10.71 1.01
C TRP A 18 -13.83 -10.75 0.40
N SER A 19 -13.35 -11.92 -0.03
CA SER A 19 -12.05 -12.04 -0.71
C SER A 19 -12.03 -11.27 -2.04
N LEU A 20 -13.16 -11.29 -2.76
CA LEU A 20 -13.38 -10.52 -3.99
C LEU A 20 -13.44 -9.01 -3.69
N ASP A 21 -14.10 -8.59 -2.60
CA ASP A 21 -14.19 -7.18 -2.17
C ASP A 21 -12.81 -6.59 -1.87
N GLN A 22 -11.91 -7.36 -1.25
CA GLN A 22 -10.52 -6.94 -1.04
C GLN A 22 -9.75 -6.78 -2.36
N GLN A 23 -9.97 -7.66 -3.33
CA GLN A 23 -9.33 -7.56 -4.65
C GLN A 23 -9.93 -6.45 -5.53
N LEU A 24 -11.16 -6.04 -5.24
CA LEU A 24 -11.90 -4.96 -5.92
C LEU A 24 -11.73 -3.59 -5.20
N TYR A 25 -10.81 -3.47 -4.24
CA TYR A 25 -10.64 -2.24 -3.45
C TYR A 25 -10.37 -1.01 -4.32
N ASP A 26 -9.70 -1.20 -5.46
CA ASP A 26 -9.38 -0.12 -6.40
C ASP A 26 -10.57 0.34 -7.27
N LEU A 27 -11.77 -0.28 -7.18
CA LEU A 27 -12.94 0.20 -7.91
C LEU A 27 -13.66 1.36 -7.23
N PRO A 28 -14.31 2.23 -8.04
CA PRO A 28 -15.25 3.20 -7.51
C PRO A 28 -16.37 2.51 -6.71
N ARG A 29 -16.69 3.04 -5.53
CA ARG A 29 -17.64 2.49 -4.56
C ARG A 29 -18.98 2.00 -5.16
N ARG A 30 -19.50 2.71 -6.18
CA ARG A 30 -20.76 2.33 -6.88
C ARG A 30 -20.61 1.03 -7.68
N SER A 31 -19.56 0.90 -8.47
CA SER A 31 -19.27 -0.31 -9.25
C SER A 31 -19.00 -1.50 -8.31
N ARG A 32 -18.24 -1.28 -7.23
CA ARG A 32 -17.99 -2.30 -6.20
C ARG A 32 -19.28 -2.84 -5.58
N ILE A 33 -20.24 -1.98 -5.25
CA ILE A 33 -21.53 -2.39 -4.69
C ILE A 33 -22.36 -3.16 -5.73
N SER A 34 -22.34 -2.72 -7.00
CA SER A 34 -23.04 -3.39 -8.10
C SER A 34 -22.50 -4.80 -8.32
N THR A 35 -21.18 -4.94 -8.51
CA THR A 35 -20.51 -6.23 -8.72
C THR A 35 -20.68 -7.16 -7.53
N ARG A 36 -20.63 -6.62 -6.30
CA ARG A 36 -20.90 -7.42 -5.08
C ARG A 36 -22.31 -8.00 -5.08
N ARG A 37 -23.31 -7.21 -5.47
CA ARG A 37 -24.71 -7.66 -5.53
C ARG A 37 -24.89 -8.72 -6.60
N GLU A 38 -24.36 -8.47 -7.79
CA GLU A 38 -24.43 -9.36 -8.95
C GLU A 38 -23.75 -10.72 -8.68
N VAL A 39 -22.52 -10.72 -8.16
CA VAL A 39 -21.80 -11.96 -7.83
C VAL A 39 -22.50 -12.73 -6.72
N ARG A 40 -23.03 -12.04 -5.71
CA ARG A 40 -23.79 -12.69 -4.63
C ARG A 40 -25.06 -13.34 -5.17
N GLU A 41 -25.80 -12.65 -6.02
CA GLU A 41 -27.04 -13.15 -6.60
C GLU A 41 -26.78 -14.36 -7.49
N ASN A 42 -25.78 -14.27 -8.37
CA ASN A 42 -25.38 -15.38 -9.24
C ASN A 42 -24.91 -16.61 -8.44
N LEU A 43 -24.14 -16.41 -7.36
CA LEU A 43 -23.72 -17.50 -6.48
C LEU A 43 -24.87 -18.14 -5.71
N LEU A 44 -25.83 -17.34 -5.23
CA LEU A 44 -27.01 -17.86 -4.54
C LEU A 44 -27.91 -18.64 -5.49
N THR A 45 -28.10 -18.17 -6.72
CA THR A 45 -28.86 -18.87 -7.76
C THR A 45 -28.17 -20.19 -8.12
N ALA A 46 -26.88 -20.17 -8.45
CA ALA A 46 -26.12 -21.38 -8.73
C ALA A 46 -26.11 -22.36 -7.55
N ALA A 47 -26.01 -21.88 -6.30
CA ALA A 47 -26.06 -22.75 -5.13
C ALA A 47 -27.42 -23.44 -4.94
N ARG A 48 -28.53 -22.83 -5.36
CA ARG A 48 -29.86 -23.47 -5.32
C ARG A 48 -30.00 -24.58 -6.37
N ASP A 49 -29.36 -24.40 -7.52
CA ASP A 49 -29.50 -25.30 -8.67
C ASP A 49 -28.58 -26.51 -8.58
N ILE A 50 -27.30 -26.30 -8.23
CA ILE A 50 -26.26 -27.35 -8.24
C ILE A 50 -25.65 -27.61 -6.85
N GLY A 51 -26.08 -26.88 -5.82
CA GLY A 51 -25.53 -26.97 -4.46
C GLY A 51 -24.28 -26.10 -4.26
N THR A 52 -24.12 -25.57 -3.04
CA THR A 52 -23.08 -24.59 -2.69
C THR A 52 -21.66 -25.03 -3.03
N SER A 53 -21.31 -26.29 -2.76
CA SER A 53 -19.95 -26.81 -3.01
C SER A 53 -19.65 -27.04 -4.49
N ALA A 54 -20.66 -27.28 -5.33
CA ALA A 54 -20.49 -27.35 -6.78
C ALA A 54 -20.44 -25.94 -7.39
N ALA A 55 -21.29 -25.03 -6.91
CA ALA A 55 -21.29 -23.62 -7.31
C ALA A 55 -19.95 -22.95 -7.03
N LEU A 56 -19.37 -23.13 -5.84
CA LEU A 56 -18.06 -22.59 -5.49
C LEU A 56 -16.92 -23.20 -6.32
N ARG A 57 -17.04 -24.48 -6.72
CA ARG A 57 -16.05 -25.13 -7.60
C ARG A 57 -16.14 -24.63 -9.04
N ASN A 58 -17.36 -24.42 -9.57
CA ASN A 58 -17.58 -23.91 -10.92
C ASN A 58 -17.15 -22.45 -11.09
N VAL A 59 -17.24 -21.64 -10.03
CA VAL A 59 -16.74 -20.26 -10.02
C VAL A 59 -15.21 -20.20 -10.03
N GLY A 60 -14.54 -21.29 -9.65
CA GLY A 60 -13.08 -21.37 -9.62
C GLY A 60 -12.44 -20.47 -8.56
N SER A 61 -11.15 -20.18 -8.70
CA SER A 61 -10.45 -19.29 -7.78
C SER A 61 -11.03 -17.88 -7.89
N SER A 62 -11.47 -17.30 -6.77
CA SER A 62 -12.00 -15.93 -6.70
C SER A 62 -11.07 -14.89 -7.34
N THR A 63 -9.77 -15.20 -7.35
CA THR A 63 -8.71 -14.38 -7.97
C THR A 63 -8.78 -14.36 -9.49
N ARG A 64 -9.17 -15.48 -10.13
CA ARG A 64 -9.37 -15.55 -11.58
C ARG A 64 -10.65 -14.82 -11.97
N LEU A 65 -11.73 -15.01 -11.21
CA LEU A 65 -13.00 -14.31 -11.44
C LEU A 65 -12.87 -12.79 -11.28
N ALA A 66 -12.16 -12.34 -10.23
CA ALA A 66 -11.85 -10.94 -10.05
C ALA A 66 -11.02 -10.40 -11.22
N ARG A 67 -9.99 -11.14 -11.66
CA ARG A 67 -9.16 -10.74 -12.81
C ARG A 67 -9.95 -10.65 -14.11
N GLU A 68 -10.85 -11.59 -14.38
CA GLU A 68 -11.69 -11.62 -15.58
C GLU A 68 -12.77 -10.52 -15.56
N TYR A 69 -13.45 -10.27 -14.43
CA TYR A 69 -14.36 -9.12 -14.30
C TYR A 69 -13.64 -7.79 -14.45
N LEU A 70 -12.43 -7.69 -13.88
CA LEU A 70 -11.59 -6.51 -13.97
C LEU A 70 -11.08 -6.27 -15.39
N ALA A 71 -10.73 -7.33 -16.12
CA ALA A 71 -10.33 -7.26 -17.53
C ALA A 71 -11.52 -6.92 -18.44
N ALA A 72 -12.70 -7.50 -18.18
CA ALA A 72 -13.91 -7.28 -18.97
C ALA A 72 -14.48 -5.85 -18.79
N GLN A 73 -14.44 -5.29 -17.57
CA GLN A 73 -15.03 -3.98 -17.30
C GLN A 73 -14.08 -2.81 -17.64
N PHE A 74 -12.76 -3.02 -17.70
CA PHE A 74 -11.78 -1.92 -17.86
C PHE A 74 -10.65 -2.17 -18.87
N GLY A 75 -10.59 -3.33 -19.53
CA GLY A 75 -9.52 -3.67 -20.47
C GLY A 75 -8.14 -3.84 -19.81
N ASP A 76 -7.13 -4.21 -20.62
CA ASP A 76 -5.75 -4.51 -20.20
C ASP A 76 -4.92 -3.26 -19.81
N GLN A 77 -5.57 -2.21 -19.34
CA GLN A 77 -4.90 -0.96 -18.98
C GLN A 77 -4.32 -1.03 -17.56
N LEU A 78 -2.98 -0.98 -17.49
CA LEU A 78 -2.22 -0.98 -16.24
C LEU A 78 -2.71 0.08 -15.25
N ARG A 79 -3.17 -0.39 -14.09
CA ARG A 79 -3.92 0.35 -13.06
C ARG A 79 -3.03 1.15 -12.10
N PRO A 80 -3.54 2.25 -11.50
CA PRO A 80 -2.97 2.84 -10.29
C PRO A 80 -3.20 1.90 -9.11
N SER A 81 -2.17 1.65 -8.29
CA SER A 81 -2.25 0.72 -7.16
C SER A 81 -1.91 1.44 -5.86
N TRP A 82 -2.95 1.88 -5.16
CA TRP A 82 -2.80 2.57 -3.87
C TRP A 82 -2.12 1.69 -2.83
N THR A 83 -2.33 0.37 -2.87
CA THR A 83 -1.67 -0.59 -1.99
C THR A 83 -0.17 -0.66 -2.24
N VAL A 84 0.28 -0.62 -3.50
CA VAL A 84 1.72 -0.59 -3.82
C VAL A 84 2.32 0.75 -3.44
N ALA A 85 1.59 1.85 -3.66
CA ALA A 85 2.02 3.18 -3.21
C ALA A 85 2.17 3.24 -1.69
N ALA A 86 1.19 2.73 -0.94
CA ALA A 86 1.22 2.69 0.51
C ALA A 86 2.30 1.75 1.04
N LEU A 87 2.45 0.57 0.43
CA LEU A 87 3.50 -0.37 0.79
C LEU A 87 4.88 0.24 0.54
N PHE A 88 5.11 0.82 -0.64
CA PHE A 88 6.35 1.50 -0.99
C PHE A 88 6.63 2.68 -0.05
N LEU A 89 5.62 3.51 0.22
CA LEU A 89 5.74 4.64 1.13
C LEU A 89 6.15 4.18 2.53
N LEU A 90 5.49 3.16 3.09
CA LEU A 90 5.77 2.71 4.45
C LEU A 90 7.11 1.95 4.55
N THR A 91 7.31 0.93 3.70
CA THR A 91 8.54 0.11 3.75
C THR A 91 9.75 0.91 3.30
N GLY A 92 9.62 1.69 2.23
CA GLY A 92 10.69 2.52 1.73
C GLY A 92 11.09 3.62 2.71
N GLN A 93 10.12 4.26 3.39
CA GLN A 93 10.41 5.27 4.42
C GLN A 93 11.18 4.64 5.58
N LEU A 94 10.75 3.46 6.03
CA LEU A 94 11.38 2.74 7.11
C LEU A 94 12.84 2.38 6.77
N VAL A 95 13.06 1.76 5.60
CA VAL A 95 14.40 1.37 5.14
C VAL A 95 15.30 2.58 4.97
N PHE A 96 14.81 3.65 4.35
CA PHE A 96 15.62 4.83 4.10
C PHE A 96 15.99 5.57 5.39
N THR A 97 15.04 5.70 6.32
CA THR A 97 15.30 6.29 7.64
C THR A 97 16.28 5.44 8.45
N ALA A 98 16.14 4.11 8.40
CA ALA A 98 17.07 3.19 9.06
C ALA A 98 18.49 3.33 8.50
N LEU A 99 18.66 3.33 7.18
CA LEU A 99 19.97 3.48 6.54
C LEU A 99 20.66 4.80 6.92
N LEU A 100 19.93 5.92 6.90
CA LEU A 100 20.48 7.22 7.31
C LEU A 100 20.80 7.27 8.81
N GLY A 101 19.97 6.62 9.64
CA GLY A 101 20.20 6.49 11.07
C GLY A 101 21.45 5.67 11.38
N GLU A 102 21.61 4.51 10.74
CA GLU A 102 22.79 3.65 10.86
C GLU A 102 24.07 4.37 10.41
N ALA A 103 24.02 5.11 9.30
CA ALA A 103 25.16 5.90 8.85
C ALA A 103 25.57 6.97 9.88
N ALA A 104 24.60 7.60 10.54
CA ALA A 104 24.85 8.54 11.62
C ALA A 104 25.47 7.84 12.84
N LEU A 105 24.86 6.73 13.31
CA LEU A 105 25.36 5.97 14.46
C LEU A 105 26.79 5.48 14.23
N ALA A 106 27.08 4.93 13.05
CA ALA A 106 28.42 4.48 12.66
C ALA A 106 29.46 5.61 12.72
N PHE A 107 29.09 6.84 12.37
CA PHE A 107 29.98 7.99 12.52
C PHE A 107 30.29 8.29 14.00
N GLY A 108 29.27 8.28 14.86
CA GLY A 108 29.44 8.47 16.30
C GLY A 108 30.28 7.37 16.94
N ASP A 109 30.05 6.12 16.55
CA ASP A 109 30.82 4.97 17.02
C ASP A 109 32.26 4.99 16.52
N GLY A 110 32.50 5.47 15.29
CA GLY A 110 33.85 5.69 14.78
C GLY A 110 34.66 6.69 15.62
N ILE A 111 34.02 7.76 16.11
CA ILE A 111 34.67 8.73 17.00
C ILE A 111 35.02 8.07 18.35
N ARG A 112 34.07 7.34 18.95
CA ARG A 112 34.30 6.64 20.23
C ARG A 112 35.36 5.54 20.12
N ALA A 113 35.41 4.85 18.98
CA ALA A 113 36.40 3.82 18.71
C ALA A 113 37.82 4.41 18.57
N ALA A 114 37.94 5.63 18.05
CA ALA A 114 39.21 6.34 17.95
C ALA A 114 39.70 6.89 19.30
N ASP A 115 38.79 7.44 20.10
CA ASP A 115 39.07 7.93 21.46
C ASP A 115 37.89 7.66 22.41
N PRO A 116 38.00 6.68 23.32
CA PRO A 116 36.94 6.36 24.27
C PRO A 116 36.61 7.47 25.28
N ALA A 117 37.54 8.40 25.52
CA ALA A 117 37.36 9.52 26.47
C ALA A 117 37.10 10.86 25.74
N VAL A 118 36.73 10.81 24.47
CA VAL A 118 36.53 11.99 23.63
C VAL A 118 35.54 12.97 24.28
N SER A 119 35.94 14.24 24.28
CA SER A 119 35.11 15.36 24.72
C SER A 119 35.18 16.46 23.67
N GLY A 120 34.02 16.91 23.19
CA GLY A 120 33.96 17.89 22.11
C GLY A 120 32.71 17.78 21.24
N THR A 121 32.59 18.72 20.30
CA THR A 121 31.48 18.77 19.34
C THR A 121 31.97 18.37 17.95
N PHE A 122 31.34 17.35 17.36
CA PHE A 122 31.66 16.86 16.02
C PHE A 122 30.43 16.99 15.11
N ARG A 123 30.66 17.31 13.84
CA ARG A 123 29.57 17.55 12.89
C ARG A 123 29.70 16.63 11.69
N TRP A 124 28.70 15.78 11.49
CA TRP A 124 28.53 15.01 10.27
C TRP A 124 27.53 15.70 9.36
N HIS A 125 27.96 16.08 8.17
CA HIS A 125 27.13 16.85 7.24
C HIS A 125 26.03 16.02 6.57
N GLY A 126 25.96 14.72 6.85
CA GLY A 126 24.98 13.82 6.25
C GLY A 126 25.21 13.64 4.74
N ILE A 127 24.16 13.20 4.06
CA ILE A 127 24.13 13.17 2.59
C ILE A 127 23.58 14.48 2.07
N ARG A 128 24.39 15.20 1.28
CA ARG A 128 24.04 16.50 0.71
C ARG A 128 22.67 16.45 0.03
N TYR A 129 21.80 17.40 0.37
CA TYR A 129 20.41 17.53 -0.10
C TYR A 129 19.40 16.51 0.43
N LEU A 130 19.81 15.46 1.13
CA LEU A 130 18.92 14.41 1.62
C LEU A 130 18.74 14.47 3.14
N GLN A 131 19.78 14.87 3.86
CA GLN A 131 19.79 14.88 5.31
C GLN A 131 20.45 16.16 5.84
N ASP A 132 19.88 16.72 6.90
CA ASP A 132 20.49 17.82 7.65
C ASP A 132 21.72 17.36 8.44
N THR A 133 22.59 18.32 8.76
CA THR A 133 23.79 18.05 9.56
C THR A 133 23.43 17.45 10.91
N VAL A 134 24.07 16.35 11.27
CA VAL A 134 24.03 15.76 12.60
C VAL A 134 25.17 16.33 13.42
N THR A 135 24.85 16.86 14.59
CA THR A 135 25.83 17.38 15.55
C THR A 135 25.91 16.43 16.73
N TYR A 136 27.10 15.92 17.00
CA TYR A 136 27.42 15.07 18.13
C TYR A 136 28.14 15.88 19.19
N THR A 137 27.66 15.79 20.43
CA THR A 137 28.31 16.39 21.59
C THR A 137 28.69 15.27 22.54
N PHE A 138 29.99 15.12 22.79
CA PHE A 138 30.54 14.12 23.71
C PHE A 138 31.10 14.81 24.97
N VAL A 139 30.85 14.18 26.12
CA VAL A 139 31.41 14.51 27.44
C VAL A 139 31.87 13.20 28.07
N ASP A 140 33.17 13.05 28.29
CA ASP A 140 33.79 11.85 28.87
C ASP A 140 33.31 10.53 28.22
N GLY A 141 33.27 10.49 26.88
CA GLY A 141 32.81 9.32 26.10
C GLY A 141 31.30 9.14 26.01
N SER A 142 30.52 9.83 26.84
CA SER A 142 29.05 9.88 26.74
C SER A 142 28.64 10.92 25.70
N GLY A 143 27.93 10.48 24.66
CA GLY A 143 27.58 11.32 23.52
C GLY A 143 26.08 11.43 23.30
N THR A 144 25.61 12.65 23.03
CA THR A 144 24.26 12.91 22.50
C THR A 144 24.34 13.49 21.10
N SER A 145 23.33 13.24 20.28
CA SER A 145 23.28 13.71 18.89
C SER A 145 21.99 14.46 18.60
N VAL A 146 22.10 15.58 17.88
CA VAL A 146 20.95 16.40 17.45
C VAL A 146 21.07 16.68 15.95
N GLY A 147 19.96 16.58 15.23
CA GLY A 147 19.89 16.82 13.79
C GLY A 147 19.58 15.56 13.00
N GLY A 148 19.98 15.53 11.72
CA GLY A 148 19.74 14.37 10.84
C GLY A 148 18.33 14.26 10.29
N ALA A 149 17.53 15.32 10.42
CA ALA A 149 16.21 15.40 9.81
C ALA A 149 16.31 15.36 8.28
N TRP A 150 15.24 14.92 7.64
CA TRP A 150 15.13 14.97 6.19
C TRP A 150 14.98 16.40 5.72
N THR A 151 15.71 16.76 4.67
CA THR A 151 15.56 18.09 4.07
C THR A 151 14.18 18.21 3.40
N PRO A 152 13.70 19.45 3.16
CA PRO A 152 12.49 19.66 2.36
C PRO A 152 12.57 19.05 0.95
N LEU A 153 13.77 19.00 0.35
CA LEU A 153 13.97 18.37 -0.96
C LEU A 153 13.84 16.84 -0.88
N ALA A 154 14.37 16.22 0.18
CA ALA A 154 14.23 14.78 0.41
C ALA A 154 12.76 14.39 0.51
N TRP A 155 11.96 15.16 1.25
CA TRP A 155 10.50 14.99 1.32
C TRP A 155 9.83 15.15 -0.04
N ALA A 156 10.19 16.17 -0.82
CA ALA A 156 9.64 16.39 -2.15
C ALA A 156 9.93 15.22 -3.11
N LEU A 157 11.19 14.74 -3.12
CA LEU A 157 11.60 13.58 -3.92
C LEU A 157 10.86 12.31 -3.48
N TRP A 158 10.67 12.11 -2.18
CA TRP A 158 9.98 10.95 -1.63
C TRP A 158 8.50 10.90 -2.00
N ILE A 159 7.83 12.04 -1.87
CA ILE A 159 6.43 12.19 -2.30
C ILE A 159 6.32 11.97 -3.81
N GLY A 160 7.24 12.55 -4.59
CA GLY A 160 7.32 12.34 -6.04
C GLY A 160 7.49 10.86 -6.41
N ALA A 161 8.43 10.16 -5.78
CA ALA A 161 8.67 8.74 -5.99
C ALA A 161 7.44 7.89 -5.62
N THR A 162 6.76 8.21 -4.51
CA THR A 162 5.51 7.53 -4.12
C THR A 162 4.41 7.72 -5.16
N ILE A 163 4.25 8.95 -5.66
CA ILE A 163 3.29 9.26 -6.73
C ILE A 163 3.63 8.48 -8.00
N VAL A 164 4.92 8.33 -8.32
CA VAL A 164 5.43 7.55 -9.46
C VAL A 164 5.16 6.06 -9.33
N VAL A 165 5.57 5.46 -8.22
CA VAL A 165 5.40 4.04 -7.96
C VAL A 165 3.91 3.67 -7.87
N GLY A 166 3.12 4.50 -7.18
CA GLY A 166 1.67 4.32 -7.09
C GLY A 166 0.90 4.66 -8.38
N ARG A 167 1.57 5.29 -9.36
CA ARG A 167 0.99 5.82 -10.60
C ARG A 167 -0.25 6.67 -10.33
N LEU A 168 -0.23 7.42 -9.23
CA LEU A 168 -1.38 8.15 -8.67
C LEU A 168 -1.88 9.26 -9.62
N TRP A 169 -1.03 9.73 -10.55
CA TRP A 169 -1.41 10.69 -11.60
C TRP A 169 -2.49 10.18 -12.55
N ARG A 170 -2.71 8.86 -12.67
CA ARG A 170 -3.80 8.30 -13.51
C ARG A 170 -5.16 8.28 -12.83
N VAL A 171 -5.26 8.72 -11.58
CA VAL A 171 -6.55 8.90 -10.87
C VAL A 171 -7.23 10.22 -11.29
N VAL A 172 -6.45 11.22 -11.73
CA VAL A 172 -6.93 12.57 -12.07
C VAL A 172 -7.88 12.59 -13.28
N PRO A 173 -7.65 11.85 -14.39
CA PRO A 173 -8.59 11.82 -15.52
C PRO A 173 -9.94 11.17 -15.17
N MET A 174 -9.96 10.17 -14.29
CA MET A 174 -11.21 9.51 -13.85
C MET A 174 -12.10 10.43 -12.99
N TRP A 175 -11.51 11.37 -12.25
CA TRP A 175 -12.26 12.35 -11.47
C TRP A 175 -12.88 13.45 -12.34
N ARG A 176 -12.18 13.88 -13.40
CA ARG A 176 -12.72 14.88 -14.33
C ARG A 176 -13.98 14.39 -15.05
N HIS A 177 -14.01 13.14 -15.50
CA HIS A 177 -15.22 12.56 -16.12
C HIS A 177 -16.42 12.43 -15.17
N ARG A 178 -16.21 12.45 -13.85
CA ARG A 178 -17.30 12.46 -12.85
C ARG A 178 -17.89 13.85 -12.59
N HIS A 179 -17.13 14.91 -12.83
CA HIS A 179 -17.63 16.28 -12.72
C HIS A 179 -18.26 16.78 -14.01
N ASP A 180 -17.95 16.18 -15.15
CA ASP A 180 -18.60 16.47 -16.43
C ASP A 180 -19.91 15.69 -16.67
N SER A 181 -20.50 15.08 -15.64
CA SER A 181 -21.85 14.51 -15.71
C SER A 181 -22.88 15.42 -15.05
N PRO A 182 -23.36 16.49 -15.71
CA PRO A 182 -24.56 17.18 -15.30
C PRO A 182 -25.77 16.31 -15.66
N GLY A 183 -26.49 15.84 -14.64
CA GLY A 183 -27.88 15.39 -14.74
C GLY A 183 -28.16 14.14 -15.58
N ARG A 184 -28.61 13.08 -14.90
CA ARG A 184 -29.81 12.31 -15.23
C ARG A 184 -30.18 11.42 -14.04
#